data_AF-A0A5C5X9Q8-F1
#
_entry.id   AF-A0A5C5X9Q8-F1
#
_cell.length_a   1.000
_cell.length_b   1.000
_cell.length_c   1.000
_cell.angle_alpha   90.00
_cell.angle_beta   90.00
_cell.angle_gamma   90.00
#
_symmetry.space_group_name_H-M   'P 1'
#
loop_
_entity.id
_entity.type
_entity.pdbx_description
1 polymer ?
#
loop_
_entity_poly.entity_id
_entity_poly.type
_entity_poly.pdbx_seq_one_letter_code
_entity_poly.pdbx_strand_id
1 'polypeptide(L)'
;MDPYKVEVELEGTNSIVTATNIAGRKLELETRKKFNRIFSTYLHRYGIDGVQSRMINKSIGEIIDEFDNSLLLKPSVEGEIGGMKYQLFDPVEQTDEDE
;
A
#
# COMPACT_ATOMS: atom_id res chain seq x y z
N MET A 1 -20.50 -4.30 -14.84
CA MET A 1 -20.10 -4.92 -13.56
C MET A 1 -18.70 -4.43 -13.27
N ASP A 2 -18.54 -3.61 -12.24
CA ASP A 2 -17.25 -3.04 -11.86
C ASP A 2 -16.36 -4.11 -11.22
N PRO A 3 -15.19 -4.45 -11.79
CA PRO A 3 -14.32 -5.51 -11.29
C PRO A 3 -13.59 -5.14 -9.98
N TYR A 4 -13.78 -3.91 -9.49
CA TYR A 4 -13.05 -3.36 -8.34
C TYR A 4 -13.83 -3.35 -7.02
N LYS A 5 -15.11 -3.76 -7.04
CA LYS A 5 -15.99 -3.71 -5.87
C LYS A 5 -15.94 -5.01 -5.05
N VAL A 6 -14.75 -5.39 -4.59
CA VAL A 6 -14.57 -6.49 -3.63
C VAL A 6 -14.21 -5.84 -2.29
N GLU A 7 -15.21 -5.69 -1.44
CA GLU A 7 -15.05 -5.23 -0.06
C GLU A 7 -14.49 -6.38 0.78
N VAL A 8 -13.44 -6.09 1.55
CA VAL A 8 -12.85 -7.05 2.48
C VAL A 8 -13.60 -6.95 3.81
N GLU A 9 -14.70 -7.69 3.93
CA GLU A 9 -15.38 -7.88 5.22
C GLU A 9 -14.53 -8.81 6.10
N LEU A 10 -14.00 -8.27 7.19
CA LEU A 10 -13.19 -8.99 8.18
C LEU A 10 -14.00 -9.17 9.46
N GLU A 11 -14.85 -10.19 9.55
CA GLU A 11 -15.36 -10.66 10.84
C GLU A 11 -14.31 -11.53 11.54
N GLY A 12 -13.57 -10.92 12.46
CA GLY A 12 -12.70 -11.63 13.41
C GLY A 12 -11.23 -11.78 12.99
N THR A 13 -10.39 -11.98 13.99
CA THR A 13 -8.92 -12.13 13.92
C THR A 13 -8.45 -13.30 13.04
N ASN A 14 -9.34 -14.22 12.69
CA ASN A 14 -9.16 -15.20 11.62
C ASN A 14 -10.03 -14.75 10.43
N SER A 15 -9.52 -14.13 9.38
CA SER A 15 -8.22 -14.39 8.80
C SER A 15 -8.02 -13.46 7.62
N ILE A 16 -7.26 -12.39 7.84
CA ILE A 16 -6.73 -11.53 6.78
C ILE A 16 -6.09 -12.35 5.68
N VAL A 17 -5.39 -13.43 6.03
CA VAL A 17 -4.78 -14.36 5.07
C VAL A 17 -5.85 -15.02 4.19
N THR A 18 -7.00 -15.43 4.74
CA THR A 18 -8.09 -16.04 3.96
C THR A 18 -8.82 -15.00 3.12
N ALA A 19 -9.11 -13.82 3.67
CA ALA A 19 -9.71 -12.72 2.92
C ALA A 19 -8.79 -12.29 1.75
N THR A 20 -7.49 -12.16 2.01
CA THR A 20 -6.45 -11.85 1.03
C THR A 20 -6.32 -12.95 -0.02
N ASN A 21 -6.37 -14.23 0.37
CA ASN A 21 -6.33 -15.37 -0.56
C ASN A 21 -7.59 -15.47 -1.42
N ILE A 22 -8.77 -15.23 -0.86
CA ILE A 22 -10.05 -15.22 -1.59
C ILE A 22 -10.08 -14.06 -2.58
N ALA A 23 -9.69 -12.86 -2.13
CA ALA A 23 -9.65 -11.67 -2.97
C ALA A 23 -8.59 -11.82 -4.07
N GLY A 24 -7.40 -12.33 -3.74
CA GLY A 24 -6.32 -12.60 -4.69
C GLY A 24 -6.65 -13.63 -5.77
N ARG A 25 -7.57 -14.59 -5.52
CA ARG A 25 -8.04 -15.53 -6.53
C ARG A 25 -8.97 -14.90 -7.58
N LYS A 26 -9.60 -13.77 -7.26
CA LYS A 26 -10.48 -13.03 -8.17
C LYS A 26 -9.74 -11.97 -8.99
N LEU A 27 -8.47 -11.73 -8.67
CA LEU A 27 -7.62 -10.75 -9.34
C LEU A 27 -6.90 -11.35 -10.55
N GLU A 28 -6.68 -10.53 -11.57
CA GLU A 28 -5.73 -10.85 -12.63
C GLU A 28 -4.31 -11.03 -12.08
N LEU A 29 -3.49 -11.81 -12.78
CA LEU A 29 -2.16 -12.24 -12.32
C LEU A 29 -1.28 -11.06 -11.88
N GLU A 30 -1.27 -9.97 -12.65
CA GLU A 30 -0.47 -8.78 -12.38
C GLU A 30 -0.95 -8.04 -11.13
N THR A 31 -2.26 -7.83 -10.99
CA THR A 31 -2.87 -7.22 -9.80
C THR A 31 -2.62 -8.05 -8.55
N ARG A 32 -2.68 -9.38 -8.67
CA ARG A 32 -2.36 -10.31 -7.58
C ARG A 32 -0.90 -10.22 -7.15
N LYS A 33 0.05 -10.15 -8.08
CA LYS A 33 1.47 -9.96 -7.76
C LYS A 33 1.69 -8.64 -7.01
N LYS A 34 1.07 -7.55 -7.48
CA LYS A 34 1.15 -6.23 -6.85
C LYS A 34 0.59 -6.28 -5.43
N PHE A 35 -0.60 -6.82 -5.26
CA PHE A 35 -1.24 -6.96 -3.96
C PHE A 35 -0.43 -7.83 -2.98
N ASN A 36 0.13 -8.96 -3.43
CA ASN A 36 1.00 -9.78 -2.60
C ASN A 36 2.27 -9.04 -2.14
N ARG A 37 2.85 -8.20 -3.01
CA ARG A 37 4.00 -7.37 -2.65
C ARG A 37 3.62 -6.36 -1.55
N ILE A 38 2.48 -5.69 -1.71
CA ILE A 38 1.95 -4.74 -0.71
C ILE A 38 1.74 -5.42 0.63
N PHE A 39 1.06 -6.57 0.61
CA PHE A 39 0.79 -7.37 1.78
C PHE A 39 2.08 -7.73 2.53
N SER A 40 3.08 -8.25 1.81
CA SER A 40 4.39 -8.56 2.40
C SER A 40 5.10 -7.32 2.96
N THR A 41 5.01 -6.17 2.28
CA THR A 41 5.60 -4.91 2.78
C THR A 41 4.91 -4.43 4.05
N TYR A 42 3.57 -4.46 4.11
CA TYR A 42 2.83 -4.08 5.31
C TYR A 42 3.09 -5.04 6.46
N LEU A 43 3.16 -6.35 6.18
CA LEU A 43 3.46 -7.35 7.18
C LEU A 43 4.85 -7.15 7.78
N HIS A 44 5.85 -6.87 6.93
CA HIS A 44 7.22 -6.62 7.39
C HIS A 44 7.34 -5.32 8.20
N ARG A 45 6.68 -4.23 7.77
CA ARG A 45 6.79 -2.91 8.42
C ARG A 45 5.95 -2.75 9.68
N TYR A 46 4.77 -3.37 9.75
CA TYR A 46 3.76 -3.06 10.77
C TYR A 46 3.22 -4.28 11.51
N GLY A 47 3.68 -5.49 11.17
CA GLY A 47 3.13 -6.73 11.73
C GLY A 47 1.68 -6.98 11.32
N ILE A 48 1.09 -8.06 11.86
CA ILE A 48 -0.26 -8.51 11.48
C ILE A 48 -1.33 -7.49 11.86
N ASP A 49 -1.21 -6.86 13.03
CA ASP A 49 -2.18 -5.86 13.51
C ASP A 49 -2.16 -4.59 12.64
N GLY A 50 -0.97 -4.17 12.20
CA GLY A 50 -0.82 -3.03 11.31
C GLY A 50 -1.35 -3.30 9.90
N VAL A 51 -1.16 -4.52 9.39
CA VAL A 51 -1.80 -4.98 8.15
C VAL A 51 -3.32 -4.92 8.28
N GLN A 52 -3.87 -5.42 9.40
CA GLN A 52 -5.31 -5.37 9.66
C GLN A 52 -5.86 -3.95 9.63
N SER A 53 -5.27 -3.06 10.42
CA SER A 53 -5.71 -1.67 10.50
C SER A 53 -5.64 -0.95 9.14
N ARG A 54 -4.66 -1.30 8.30
CA ARG A 54 -4.49 -0.67 6.99
C ARG A 54 -5.35 -1.25 5.88
N MET A 55 -5.80 -2.51 6.00
CA MET A 55 -6.58 -3.20 4.96
C MET A 55 -8.06 -3.34 5.31
N ILE A 56 -8.45 -3.18 6.57
CA ILE A 56 -9.85 -3.28 6.99
C ILE A 56 -10.70 -2.21 6.30
N ASN A 57 -11.87 -2.61 5.83
CA ASN A 57 -12.84 -1.74 5.14
C ASN A 57 -12.30 -1.05 3.88
N LYS A 58 -11.22 -1.56 3.27
CA LYS A 58 -10.69 -1.06 2.00
C LYS A 58 -10.81 -2.10 0.91
N SER A 59 -11.11 -1.63 -0.29
CA SER A 59 -10.98 -2.43 -1.51
C SER A 59 -9.51 -2.62 -1.87
N ILE A 60 -9.22 -3.65 -2.67
CA ILE A 60 -7.86 -3.87 -3.19
C ILE A 60 -7.37 -2.66 -4.01
N GLY A 61 -8.26 -1.98 -4.73
CA GLY A 61 -7.94 -0.77 -5.48
C GLY A 61 -7.45 0.35 -4.56
N GLU A 62 -8.19 0.63 -3.49
CA GLU A 62 -7.79 1.63 -2.48
C GLU A 62 -6.47 1.27 -1.80
N ILE A 63 -6.24 -0.01 -1.50
CA ILE A 63 -4.98 -0.48 -0.90
C ILE A 63 -3.80 -0.28 -1.87
N ILE A 64 -4.00 -0.57 -3.16
CA ILE A 64 -2.97 -0.37 -4.19
C ILE A 64 -2.69 1.12 -4.38
N ASP A 65 -3.72 1.94 -4.50
CA ASP A 65 -3.57 3.38 -4.70
C ASP A 65 -2.91 4.04 -3.49
N GLU A 66 -3.30 3.65 -2.26
CA GLU A 66 -2.66 4.14 -1.04
C GLU A 66 -1.19 3.72 -0.97
N PHE A 67 -0.87 2.48 -1.34
CA PHE A 67 0.50 2.02 -1.34
C PHE A 67 1.36 2.74 -2.38
N ASP A 68 0.87 2.91 -3.60
CA ASP A 68 1.57 3.67 -4.65
C ASP A 68 1.74 5.13 -4.22
N ASN A 69 0.71 5.75 -3.64
CA ASN A 69 0.81 7.11 -3.09
C ASN A 69 1.75 7.20 -1.89
N SER A 70 1.93 6.14 -1.11
CA SER A 70 2.89 6.09 -0.01
C SER A 70 4.33 5.90 -0.47
N LEU A 71 4.53 5.35 -1.68
CA LEU A 71 5.84 5.19 -2.33
C LEU A 71 6.23 6.42 -3.15
N LEU A 72 5.24 7.19 -3.61
CA LEU A 72 5.47 8.50 -4.20
C LEU A 72 5.92 9.43 -3.08
N LEU A 73 7.24 9.65 -3.00
CA LEU A 73 7.79 10.79 -2.29
C LEU A 73 7.06 12.03 -2.85
N LYS A 74 6.14 12.59 -2.07
CA LYS A 74 5.56 13.88 -2.42
C LYS A 74 6.66 14.91 -2.26
N PRO A 75 6.94 15.73 -3.28
CA PRO A 75 7.91 16.79 -3.13
C PRO A 75 7.40 17.73 -2.03
N SER A 76 8.24 17.96 -1.04
CA SER A 76 7.99 18.89 0.06
C SER A 76 7.92 20.33 -0.46
N VAL A 77 8.65 20.61 -1.54
CA VAL A 77 8.58 21.88 -2.28
C VAL A 77 8.69 21.61 -3.77
N GLU A 78 7.79 22.19 -4.55
CA GLU A 78 7.93 22.30 -6.01
C GLU A 78 8.01 23.77 -6.42
N GLY A 79 8.79 24.08 -7.45
CA GLY A 79 8.96 25.44 -7.91
C GLY A 79 9.67 25.55 -9.26
N GLU A 80 9.85 26.79 -9.72
CA GLU A 80 10.52 27.10 -10.98
C GLU A 80 11.54 28.23 -10.78
N ILE A 81 12.78 28.02 -11.23
CA ILE A 81 13.84 29.04 -11.24
C ILE A 81 14.40 29.13 -12.65
N GLY A 82 14.25 30.29 -13.29
CA GLY A 82 14.81 30.56 -14.63
C GLY A 82 14.32 29.59 -15.73
N GLY A 83 13.07 29.12 -15.64
CA GLY A 83 12.52 28.14 -16.59
C GLY A 83 12.82 26.68 -16.24
N MET A 84 13.63 26.41 -15.21
CA MET A 84 13.86 25.05 -14.71
C MET A 84 12.92 24.74 -13.56
N LYS A 85 12.14 23.67 -13.72
CA LYS A 85 11.28 23.13 -12.66
C LYS A 85 12.12 22.28 -11.72
N TYR A 86 11.94 22.47 -10.42
CA TYR A 86 12.59 21.66 -9.38
C TYR A 86 11.55 21.08 -8.42
N GLN A 87 11.90 19.91 -7.88
CA GLN A 87 11.15 19.18 -6.87
C GLN A 87 12.12 18.82 -5.75
N LEU A 88 11.89 19.32 -4.54
CA LEU A 88 12.64 18.97 -3.33
C LEU A 88 11.86 17.91 -2.57
N PHE A 89 12.54 16.85 -2.15
CA PHE A 89 11.98 15.79 -1.33
C PHE A 89 12.62 15.87 0.05
N ASP A 90 11.84 15.71 1.11
CA ASP A 90 12.41 15.57 2.45
C ASP A 90 13.36 14.37 2.49
N PRO A 91 14.49 14.48 3.21
CA PRO A 91 15.35 13.34 3.42
C PRO A 91 14.53 12.25 4.12
N VAL A 92 14.48 11.07 3.49
CA VAL A 92 13.94 9.89 4.15
C VAL A 92 14.82 9.66 5.36
N GLU A 93 14.26 9.76 6.58
CA GLU A 93 14.99 9.38 7.79
C GLU A 93 15.53 7.97 7.57
N GLN A 94 16.82 7.87 7.25
CA GLN A 94 17.56 6.62 7.38
C GLN A 94 17.62 6.41 8.89
N THR A 95 16.71 5.62 9.43
CA THR A 95 16.99 4.91 10.68
C THR A 95 18.17 4.00 10.36
N ASP A 96 19.37 4.52 10.62
CA ASP A 96 20.57 3.74 10.77
C ASP A 96 20.32 2.78 11.94
N GLU A 97 19.90 1.55 11.63
CA GLU A 97 20.05 0.42 12.54
C GLU A 97 21.53 -0.02 12.48
N ASP A 98 22.39 0.76 13.11
CA ASP A 98 23.73 0.33 13.50
C ASP A 98 23.93 0.73 14.97
N GLU A 99 23.60 -0.18 15.89
CA GLU A 99 24.34 -0.40 17.15
C GLU A 99 24.01 -1.77 17.78
#